data_AF-A0A6J1X8H8-F1
#
_entry.id   AF-A0A6J1X8H8-F1
#
_cell.length_a   1.000
_cell.length_b   1.000
_cell.length_c   1.000
_cell.angle_alpha   90.00
_cell.angle_beta   90.00
_cell.angle_gamma   90.00
#
_symmetry.space_group_name_H-M   'P 1'
#
loop_
_entity.id
_entity.type
_entity.pdbx_description
1 polymer ?
#
loop_
_entity_poly.entity_id
_entity_poly.type
_entity_poly.pdbx_seq_one_letter_code
_entity_poly.pdbx_strand_id
1 'polypeptide(L)'
;FQDTMVVSNFTNILLDEELYPDPYSFRPERFLVDGAVKLPDHYFPFGIFKHRCLGDVLAKCNIFVFTTTMLQRFSFLPVPGEPLPSLNHVDGATPSAAPFKALVVPRA
;
A
#
# COMPACT_ATOMS: atom_id res chain seq x y z
N PHE A 1 13.13 23.17 22.16
CA PHE A 1 11.98 22.79 21.31
C PHE A 1 10.92 22.07 22.14
N GLN A 2 10.46 22.70 23.23
CA GLN A 2 9.30 22.19 23.98
C GLN A 2 8.05 22.65 23.23
N ASP A 3 7.02 21.78 23.17
CA ASP A 3 5.71 22.06 22.56
C ASP A 3 5.72 22.40 21.05
N THR A 4 6.79 22.01 20.35
CA THR A 4 6.85 22.15 18.89
C THR A 4 6.10 21.00 18.21
N MET A 5 5.15 21.33 17.33
CA MET A 5 4.46 20.33 16.51
C MET A 5 5.44 19.70 15.52
N VAL A 6 5.53 18.37 15.52
CA VAL A 6 6.32 17.61 14.57
C VAL A 6 5.38 16.84 13.65
N VAL A 7 5.47 17.11 12.35
CA VAL A 7 4.74 16.38 11.32
C VAL A 7 5.72 15.45 10.61
N SER A 8 5.50 14.14 10.74
CA SER A 8 6.32 13.14 10.06
C SER A 8 5.82 12.91 8.64
N ASN A 9 6.65 13.16 7.64
CA ASN A 9 6.30 12.93 6.24
C ASN A 9 6.72 11.50 5.81
N PHE A 10 5.89 10.51 6.14
CA PHE A 10 6.13 9.12 5.75
C PHE A 10 6.02 8.90 4.24
N THR A 11 5.21 9.69 3.55
CA THR A 11 5.05 9.62 2.09
C THR A 11 6.37 9.87 1.38
N ASN A 12 7.11 10.92 1.78
CA ASN A 12 8.43 11.20 1.20
C ASN A 12 9.42 10.06 1.44
N ILE A 13 9.40 9.41 2.62
CA ILE A 13 10.28 8.26 2.88
C ILE A 13 9.95 7.09 1.94
N LEU A 14 8.66 6.80 1.74
CA LEU A 14 8.20 5.68 0.91
C LEU A 14 8.28 5.97 -0.60
N LEU A 15 8.48 7.24 -0.98
CA LEU A 15 8.63 7.69 -2.37
C LEU A 15 10.01 8.29 -2.67
N ASP A 16 10.97 8.12 -1.77
CA ASP A 16 12.33 8.60 -1.95
C ASP A 16 13.03 7.77 -3.04
N GLU A 17 13.54 8.43 -4.09
CA GLU A 17 14.18 7.76 -5.24
C GLU A 17 15.53 7.13 -4.90
N GLU A 18 16.23 7.62 -3.86
CA GLU A 18 17.50 7.04 -3.40
C GLU A 18 17.25 5.75 -2.61
N LEU A 19 16.15 5.68 -1.85
CA LEU A 19 15.75 4.49 -1.08
C LEU A 19 14.99 3.47 -1.93
N TYR A 20 14.14 3.96 -2.84
CA TYR A 20 13.23 3.16 -3.66
C TYR A 20 13.32 3.58 -5.13
N PRO A 21 14.21 2.97 -5.92
CA PRO A 21 14.28 3.23 -7.36
C PRO A 21 12.94 3.00 -8.06
N ASP A 22 12.52 3.95 -8.90
CA ASP A 22 11.19 4.04 -9.51
C ASP A 22 10.05 3.99 -8.47
N PRO A 23 9.96 4.95 -7.53
CA PRO A 23 9.06 4.85 -6.38
C PRO A 23 7.59 4.85 -6.77
N TYR A 24 7.23 5.52 -7.86
CA TYR A 24 5.86 5.61 -8.38
C TYR A 24 5.42 4.38 -9.19
N SER A 25 6.33 3.46 -9.50
CA SER A 25 5.99 2.22 -10.21
C SER A 25 5.56 1.13 -9.23
N PHE A 26 4.41 0.50 -9.48
CA PHE A 26 3.98 -0.68 -8.73
C PHE A 26 4.88 -1.88 -9.06
N ARG A 27 5.90 -2.13 -8.23
CA ARG A 27 6.95 -3.14 -8.44
C ARG A 27 7.10 -4.07 -7.23
N PRO A 28 6.28 -5.14 -7.10
CA PRO A 28 6.35 -6.06 -5.97
C PRO A 28 7.73 -6.71 -5.78
N GLU A 29 8.49 -6.88 -6.86
CA GLU A 29 9.79 -7.56 -6.89
C GLU A 29 10.83 -6.85 -6.02
N ARG A 30 10.66 -5.56 -5.71
CA ARG A 30 11.58 -4.83 -4.83
C ARG A 30 11.64 -5.37 -3.40
N PHE A 31 10.59 -6.10 -2.99
CA PHE A 31 10.52 -6.73 -1.67
C PHE A 31 10.85 -8.22 -1.73
N LEU A 32 11.32 -8.73 -2.87
CA LEU A 32 11.66 -10.14 -3.07
C LEU A 32 13.17 -10.30 -3.26
N VAL A 33 13.80 -11.11 -2.41
CA VAL A 33 15.23 -11.47 -2.51
C VAL A 33 15.33 -12.98 -2.38
N ASP A 34 15.89 -13.66 -3.38
CA ASP A 34 16.05 -15.12 -3.43
C ASP A 34 14.73 -15.91 -3.18
N GLY A 35 13.60 -15.37 -3.66
CA GLY A 35 12.28 -15.96 -3.49
C GLY A 35 11.64 -15.74 -2.11
N ALA A 36 12.29 -15.00 -1.22
CA ALA A 36 11.76 -14.63 0.09
C ALA A 36 11.41 -13.14 0.17
N VAL A 37 10.41 -12.81 0.99
CA VAL A 37 10.06 -11.41 1.26
C VAL A 37 11.12 -10.79 2.18
N LYS A 38 11.73 -9.70 1.75
CA LYS A 38 12.67 -8.89 2.54
C LYS A 38 12.21 -7.44 2.56
N LEU A 39 11.82 -6.97 3.73
CA LEU A 39 11.43 -5.57 3.93
C LEU A 39 12.67 -4.73 4.27
N PRO A 40 12.87 -3.57 3.63
CA PRO A 40 13.94 -2.64 4.00
C PRO A 40 13.77 -2.09 5.41
N ASP A 41 14.89 -1.73 6.07
CA ASP A 41 14.86 -1.14 7.41
C ASP A 41 14.09 0.19 7.46
N HIS A 42 13.96 0.88 6.32
CA HIS A 42 13.23 2.14 6.15
C HIS A 42 11.76 1.95 5.72
N TYR A 43 11.19 0.76 5.92
CA TYR A 43 9.78 0.46 5.64
C TYR A 43 8.88 0.82 6.84
N PHE A 44 8.32 2.03 6.85
CA PHE A 44 7.54 2.57 7.98
C PHE A 44 6.09 2.98 7.66
N PRO A 45 5.26 2.14 7.00
CA PRO A 45 3.87 2.51 6.67
C PRO A 45 2.97 2.70 7.91
N PHE A 46 3.42 2.25 9.08
CA PHE A 46 2.70 2.33 10.37
C PHE A 46 3.44 3.18 11.40
N GLY A 47 4.38 4.02 10.97
CA GLY A 47 5.25 4.79 11.86
C GLY A 47 6.34 3.95 12.53
N ILE A 48 7.01 4.54 13.53
CA ILE A 48 8.23 4.01 14.12
C ILE A 48 8.29 4.30 15.64
N PHE A 49 9.05 3.50 16.38
CA PHE A 49 9.32 3.65 17.82
C PHE A 49 8.04 3.69 18.69
N LYS A 50 8.03 4.53 19.72
CA LYS A 50 6.97 4.60 20.76
C LYS A 50 5.60 5.00 20.23
N HIS A 51 5.54 5.63 19.06
CA HIS A 51 4.32 6.10 18.40
C HIS A 51 3.96 5.28 17.17
N ARG A 52 4.58 4.10 16.99
CA ARG A 52 4.15 3.15 15.97
C ARG A 52 2.70 2.76 16.19
N CYS A 53 1.93 2.62 15.11
CA CYS A 53 0.54 2.22 15.15
C CYS A 53 0.36 0.93 15.95
N LEU A 54 -0.45 0.98 17.00
CA LEU A 54 -0.77 -0.18 17.84
C LEU A 54 -1.44 -1.30 17.02
N GLY A 55 -2.13 -0.93 15.93
CA GLY A 55 -2.82 -1.85 15.04
C GLY A 55 -1.94 -2.48 13.94
N ASP A 56 -0.64 -2.20 13.87
CA ASP A 56 0.25 -2.68 12.79
C ASP A 56 0.11 -4.19 12.52
N VAL A 57 0.25 -5.00 13.58
CA VAL A 57 0.19 -6.47 13.47
C VAL A 57 -1.19 -6.91 12.99
N LEU A 58 -2.27 -6.37 13.56
CA LEU A 58 -3.63 -6.70 13.17
C LEU A 58 -3.92 -6.28 11.72
N ALA A 59 -3.47 -5.09 11.32
CA ALA A 59 -3.64 -4.57 9.97
C ALA A 59 -2.94 -5.48 8.96
N LYS A 60 -1.70 -5.90 9.22
CA LYS A 60 -0.97 -6.83 8.34
C LYS A 60 -1.66 -8.18 8.20
N CYS A 61 -2.13 -8.77 9.31
CA CYS A 61 -2.89 -10.02 9.27
C CYS A 61 -4.17 -9.87 8.45
N ASN A 62 -4.93 -8.78 8.66
CA ASN A 62 -6.16 -8.54 7.93
C ASN A 62 -5.91 -8.29 6.44
N ILE A 63 -4.92 -7.45 6.09
CA ILE A 63 -4.55 -7.19 4.68
C ILE A 63 -4.22 -8.52 4.01
N PHE A 64 -3.39 -9.35 4.64
CA PHE A 64 -3.05 -10.67 4.09
C PHE A 64 -4.31 -11.52 3.88
N VAL A 65 -5.08 -11.77 4.95
CA VAL A 65 -6.26 -12.66 4.89
C VAL A 65 -7.30 -12.17 3.89
N PHE A 66 -7.66 -10.88 3.90
CA PHE A 66 -8.65 -10.34 2.98
C PHE A 66 -8.16 -10.39 1.54
N THR A 67 -6.93 -9.91 1.27
CA THR A 67 -6.39 -9.90 -0.09
C THR A 67 -6.24 -11.31 -0.64
N THR A 68 -5.66 -12.25 0.11
CA THR A 68 -5.50 -13.62 -0.38
C THR A 68 -6.85 -14.31 -0.58
N THR A 69 -7.80 -14.15 0.34
CA THR A 69 -9.14 -14.76 0.21
C THR A 69 -9.88 -14.23 -1.02
N MET A 70 -9.84 -12.91 -1.23
CA MET A 70 -10.46 -12.27 -2.39
C MET A 70 -9.82 -12.76 -3.70
N LEU A 71 -8.48 -12.76 -3.78
CA LEU A 71 -7.76 -13.17 -4.99
C LEU A 71 -7.82 -14.68 -5.25
N GLN A 72 -7.99 -15.51 -4.22
CA GLN A 72 -8.19 -16.96 -4.36
C GLN A 72 -9.57 -17.27 -4.95
N ARG A 73 -10.61 -16.52 -4.56
CA ARG A 73 -12.00 -16.81 -4.93
C ARG A 73 -12.51 -16.00 -6.10
N PHE A 74 -11.90 -14.86 -6.41
CA PHE A 74 -12.39 -13.93 -7.43
C PHE A 74 -11.27 -13.41 -8.32
N SER A 75 -11.63 -13.12 -9.57
CA SER A 75 -10.83 -12.32 -10.49
C SER A 75 -11.42 -10.91 -10.58
N PHE A 76 -10.55 -9.90 -10.48
CA PHE A 76 -10.90 -8.49 -10.61
C PHE A 76 -10.52 -8.03 -12.02
N LEU A 77 -11.50 -7.55 -12.77
CA LEU A 77 -11.36 -7.17 -14.19
C LEU A 77 -11.84 -5.73 -14.43
N PRO A 78 -11.33 -5.06 -15.48
CA PRO A 78 -11.94 -3.83 -15.97
C PRO A 78 -13.41 -4.04 -16.34
N VAL A 79 -14.24 -3.01 -16.14
CA VAL A 79 -15.63 -3.05 -16.57
C VAL A 79 -15.67 -2.87 -18.10
N PRO A 80 -16.29 -3.78 -18.88
CA PRO A 80 -16.34 -3.66 -20.33
C PRO A 80 -16.98 -2.34 -20.78
N GLY A 81 -16.29 -1.61 -21.65
CA GLY A 81 -16.75 -0.32 -22.17
C GLY A 81 -16.53 0.89 -21.24
N GLU A 82 -16.00 0.69 -20.03
CA GLU A 82 -15.56 1.79 -19.16
C GLU A 82 -14.03 2.01 -19.29
N PRO A 83 -13.53 3.24 -19.12
CA PRO A 83 -12.09 3.49 -19.06
C PRO A 83 -11.46 2.82 -17.83
N LEU A 84 -10.15 2.58 -17.89
CA LEU A 84 -9.42 2.10 -16.71
C LEU A 84 -9.49 3.14 -15.57
N PRO A 85 -9.49 2.69 -14.31
CA PRO A 85 -9.43 3.59 -13.16
C PRO A 85 -8.23 4.52 -13.21
N SER A 86 -8.40 5.75 -12.75
CA SER A 86 -7.29 6.68 -12.54
C SER A 86 -6.30 6.11 -11.52
N LEU A 87 -5.01 6.32 -11.76
CA LEU A 87 -3.95 6.00 -10.80
C LEU A 87 -3.70 7.13 -9.80
N ASN A 88 -4.35 8.27 -9.98
CA ASN A 88 -4.26 9.38 -9.04
C ASN A 88 -5.04 9.05 -7.76
N HIS A 89 -4.47 9.40 -6.62
CA HIS A 89 -5.14 9.31 -5.34
C HIS A 89 -5.96 10.58 -5.06
N VAL A 90 -6.90 10.46 -4.13
CA VAL A 90 -7.57 11.58 -3.48
C VAL A 90 -6.79 11.92 -2.23
N ASP A 91 -6.28 13.14 -2.17
CA ASP A 91 -5.52 13.67 -1.04
C ASP A 91 -6.36 13.76 0.24
N GLY A 92 -5.71 13.54 1.38
CA GLY A 92 -6.32 13.66 2.69
C GLY A 92 -5.37 13.16 3.79
N ALA A 93 -5.83 13.18 5.05
CA ALA A 93 -5.06 12.61 6.17
C ALA A 93 -4.74 11.12 5.94
N THR A 94 -5.64 10.41 5.24
CA THR A 94 -5.39 9.07 4.69
C THR A 94 -5.70 9.11 3.19
N PRO A 95 -4.68 9.11 2.31
CA PRO A 95 -4.90 9.07 0.87
C PRO A 95 -5.69 7.82 0.46
N SER A 96 -6.59 7.97 -0.50
CA SER A 96 -7.40 6.86 -1.02
C SER A 96 -7.43 6.84 -2.54
N ALA A 97 -7.79 5.71 -3.13
CA ALA A 97 -7.99 5.65 -4.58
C ALA A 97 -9.18 6.55 -4.99
N ALA A 98 -9.09 7.18 -6.16
CA ALA A 98 -10.25 7.83 -6.75
C ALA A 98 -11.40 6.81 -6.94
N PRO A 99 -12.68 7.23 -6.84
CA PRO A 99 -13.80 6.31 -7.02
C PRO A 99 -13.71 5.54 -8.33
N PHE A 100 -13.81 4.21 -8.25
CA PHE A 100 -13.69 3.32 -9.41
C PHE A 100 -14.67 2.15 -9.31
N LYS A 101 -14.90 1.49 -10.45
CA LYS A 101 -15.63 0.23 -10.53
C LYS A 101 -14.69 -0.87 -11.03
N ALA A 102 -14.95 -2.09 -10.59
CA ALA A 102 -14.30 -3.29 -11.10
C ALA A 102 -15.36 -4.38 -11.28
N LEU A 103 -15.20 -5.19 -12.32
CA LEU A 103 -15.97 -6.41 -12.49
C LEU A 103 -15.33 -7.51 -11.64
N VAL A 104 -16.10 -8.11 -10.74
CA VAL A 104 -15.64 -9.18 -9.85
C VAL A 104 -16.31 -10.48 -10.24
N VAL A 105 -15.53 -11.46 -10.71
CA VAL A 105 -16.03 -12.76 -11.17
C VAL A 105 -15.48 -13.90 -10.31
N PRO A 106 -16.30 -14.89 -9.90
CA PRO A 106 -15.79 -16.06 -9.19
C PRO A 106 -14.73 -16.82 -10.00
N ARG A 107 -13.69 -17.32 -9.32
CA ARG A 107 -12.71 -18.27 -9.86
C ARG A 107 -13.24 -19.68 -9.68
N ALA A 108 -13.15 -20.49 -10.74
CA ALA A 108 -13.44 -21.92 -10.71
C ALA A 108 -12.33 -22.68 -9.97
#